data_AF-A0A7V7DXQ3-F1
#
_entry.id   AF-A0A7V7DXQ3-F1
#
_cell.length_a   1.000
_cell.length_b   1.000
_cell.length_c   1.000
_cell.angle_alpha   90.00
_cell.angle_beta   90.00
_cell.angle_gamma   90.00
#
_symmetry.space_group_name_H-M   'P 1'
#
loop_
_entity.id
_entity.type
_entity.pdbx_description
1 polymer ?
#
loop_
_entity_poly.entity_id
_entity_poly.type
_entity_poly.pdbx_seq_one_letter_code
_entity_poly.pdbx_strand_id
1 'polypeptide(L)'
;MAESDNNSIDFSIDRSNLYKEESFTDLKVGNIRRLIPVKPDGSEDKTRKAIFVGQTNLMTPNGPLPIQGVIKAKELQQAVKRFPETMEEAVERLMEEAQKMKDQQESKIITKQKEDSRIIIPGR
;
A
#
# COMPACT_ATOMS: atom_id res chain seq x y z
N MET A 1 3.78 42.94 13.42
CA MET A 1 2.76 41.87 13.52
C MET A 1 3.40 40.61 12.97
N ALA A 2 3.64 39.59 13.81
CA ALA A 2 4.03 38.28 13.31
C ALA A 2 2.76 37.57 12.83
N GLU A 3 2.74 37.17 11.57
CA GLU A 3 1.70 36.27 11.03
C GLU A 3 1.94 34.89 11.64
N SER A 4 0.97 34.41 12.39
CA SER A 4 0.95 33.05 12.93
C SER A 4 0.52 32.11 11.81
N ASP A 5 1.46 31.35 11.25
CA ASP A 5 1.17 30.20 10.40
C ASP A 5 0.39 29.17 11.22
N ASN A 6 -0.95 29.26 11.15
CA ASN A 6 -1.85 28.23 11.64
C ASN A 6 -1.73 27.00 10.74
N ASN A 7 -0.77 26.13 11.04
CA ASN A 7 -0.76 24.76 10.54
C ASN A 7 -1.90 23.97 11.23
N SER A 8 -3.14 24.34 10.94
CA SER A 8 -4.33 23.66 11.47
C SER A 8 -4.48 22.32 10.77
N ILE A 9 -4.37 21.23 11.52
CA ILE A 9 -4.62 19.87 11.04
C ILE A 9 -6.08 19.78 10.58
N ASP A 10 -6.30 19.46 9.30
CA ASP A 10 -7.63 19.23 8.75
C ASP A 10 -8.11 17.82 9.11
N PHE A 11 -9.22 17.75 9.85
CA PHE A 11 -9.89 16.50 10.23
C PHE A 11 -11.15 16.23 9.38
N SER A 12 -11.30 16.91 8.24
CA SER A 12 -12.44 16.74 7.36
C SER A 12 -12.50 15.33 6.76
N ILE A 13 -13.70 14.76 6.72
CA ILE A 13 -13.97 13.47 6.07
C ILE A 13 -14.56 13.75 4.68
N ASP A 14 -14.03 13.06 3.67
CA ASP A 14 -14.61 13.07 2.32
C ASP A 14 -15.95 12.31 2.31
N ARG A 15 -17.04 13.07 2.38
CA ARG A 15 -18.41 12.55 2.34
C ARG A 15 -18.74 11.86 1.02
N SER A 16 -18.01 12.14 -0.06
CA SER A 16 -18.25 11.53 -1.37
C SER A 16 -17.61 10.15 -1.52
N ASN A 17 -16.63 9.82 -0.67
CA ASN A 17 -15.85 8.59 -0.76
C ASN A 17 -15.93 7.74 0.52
N LEU A 18 -17.15 7.52 1.01
CA LEU A 18 -17.40 6.69 2.18
C LEU A 18 -17.51 5.20 1.81
N TYR A 19 -16.98 4.35 2.70
CA TYR A 19 -17.12 2.89 2.63
C TYR A 19 -17.48 2.34 4.01
N LYS A 20 -18.38 1.36 4.03
CA LYS A 20 -18.57 0.43 5.14
C LYS A 20 -17.54 -0.67 5.02
N GLU A 21 -16.85 -0.94 6.11
CA GLU A 21 -15.84 -1.99 6.17
C GLU A 21 -16.35 -3.19 6.95
N GLU A 22 -16.22 -4.38 6.36
CA GLU A 22 -16.52 -5.65 6.99
C GLU A 22 -15.30 -6.56 6.92
N SER A 23 -14.97 -7.20 8.03
CA SER A 23 -13.75 -7.98 8.19
C SER A 23 -14.08 -9.46 8.38
N PHE A 24 -13.48 -10.31 7.55
CA PHE A 24 -13.65 -11.76 7.57
C PHE A 24 -12.30 -12.40 7.88
N THR A 25 -12.20 -13.16 8.96
CA THR A 25 -10.94 -13.81 9.35
C THR A 25 -11.17 -15.26 9.73
N ASP A 26 -10.17 -16.09 9.46
CA ASP A 26 -10.09 -17.47 9.93
C ASP A 26 -9.32 -17.58 11.26
N LEU A 27 -8.85 -16.45 11.81
CA LEU A 27 -8.00 -16.34 13.00
C LEU A 27 -6.69 -17.14 12.91
N LYS A 28 -6.25 -17.49 11.70
CA LYS A 28 -5.07 -18.33 11.47
C LYS A 28 -4.18 -17.75 10.38
N VAL A 29 -4.66 -17.83 9.14
CA VAL A 29 -3.86 -17.55 7.94
C VAL A 29 -4.02 -16.10 7.51
N GLY A 30 -5.21 -15.53 7.66
CA GLY A 30 -5.42 -14.19 7.13
C GLY A 30 -6.76 -13.54 7.44
N ASN A 31 -6.89 -12.37 6.85
CA ASN A 31 -8.05 -11.51 6.95
C ASN A 31 -8.44 -11.01 5.55
N ILE A 32 -9.74 -10.97 5.28
CA ILE A 32 -10.33 -10.39 4.08
C ILE A 32 -11.22 -9.25 4.53
N ARG A 33 -10.92 -8.03 4.08
CA ARG A 33 -11.76 -6.84 4.28
C ARG A 33 -12.61 -6.62 3.04
N ARG A 34 -13.92 -6.50 3.24
CA ARG A 34 -14.90 -6.08 2.22
C ARG A 34 -15.24 -4.62 2.46
N LEU A 35 -14.88 -3.78 1.50
CA LEU A 35 -15.20 -2.35 1.48
C LEU A 35 -16.44 -2.17 0.59
N ILE A 36 -17.57 -1.88 1.23
CA ILE A 36 -18.85 -1.63 0.56
C ILE A 36 -19.01 -0.12 0.45
N PRO A 37 -19.09 0.45 -0.77
CA PRO A 37 -19.31 1.88 -0.93
C PRO A 37 -20.65 2.29 -0.31
N VAL A 38 -20.64 3.38 0.44
CA VAL A 38 -21.85 3.95 1.06
C VAL A 38 -22.00 5.42 0.67
N LYS A 39 -23.24 5.88 0.71
CA LYS A 39 -23.60 7.29 0.53
C LYS A 39 -23.36 8.06 1.84
N PRO A 40 -23.40 9.42 1.80
CA PRO A 40 -23.32 10.25 3.00
C PRO A 40 -24.37 9.94 4.08
N ASP A 41 -25.50 9.36 3.69
CA ASP A 41 -26.57 8.94 4.60
C ASP A 41 -26.33 7.56 5.24
N GLY A 42 -25.23 6.89 4.89
CA GLY A 42 -24.87 5.55 5.36
C GLY A 42 -25.54 4.41 4.59
N SER A 43 -26.41 4.69 3.61
CA SER A 43 -27.03 3.67 2.77
C SER A 43 -26.03 3.11 1.75
N GLU A 44 -26.21 1.83 1.36
CA GLU A 44 -25.32 1.18 0.41
C GLU A 44 -25.43 1.81 -0.99
N ASP A 45 -24.28 2.16 -1.55
CA ASP A 45 -24.18 2.73 -2.88
C ASP A 45 -23.99 1.64 -3.93
N LYS A 46 -25.10 1.17 -4.50
CA LYS A 46 -25.12 0.13 -5.53
C LYS A 46 -24.51 0.57 -6.87
N THR A 47 -24.18 1.85 -7.04
CA THR A 47 -23.55 2.35 -8.29
C THR A 47 -22.07 1.99 -8.34
N ARG A 48 -21.42 1.85 -7.18
CA ARG A 48 -20.01 1.47 -7.03
C ARG A 48 -19.89 -0.01 -6.64
N LYS A 49 -18.81 -0.66 -7.08
CA LYS A 49 -18.55 -2.07 -6.77
C LYS A 49 -17.86 -2.18 -5.41
N ALA A 50 -18.23 -3.20 -4.65
CA ALA A 50 -17.50 -3.55 -3.43
C ALA A 50 -16.08 -4.00 -3.77
N ILE A 51 -15.13 -3.65 -2.90
CA ILE A 51 -13.72 -4.00 -3.03
C ILE A 51 -13.37 -5.01 -1.96
N PHE A 52 -12.67 -6.07 -2.34
CA PHE A 52 -12.13 -7.04 -1.39
C PHE A 52 -10.63 -6.82 -1.27
N VAL A 53 -10.13 -6.81 -0.04
CA VAL A 53 -8.71 -6.67 0.27
C VAL A 53 -8.30 -7.83 1.15
N GLY A 54 -7.36 -8.63 0.68
CA GLY A 54 -6.73 -9.68 1.48
C GLY A 54 -5.55 -9.11 2.25
N GLN A 55 -5.40 -9.54 3.49
CA GLN A 55 -4.30 -9.21 4.38
C GLN A 55 -3.79 -10.48 5.05
N THR A 56 -2.47 -10.66 5.06
CA THR A 56 -1.80 -11.75 5.77
C THR A 56 -0.44 -11.27 6.27
N ASN A 57 0.10 -11.93 7.29
CA ASN A 57 1.42 -11.63 7.82
C ASN A 57 2.34 -12.80 7.51
N LEU A 58 3.32 -12.59 6.63
CA LEU A 58 4.31 -13.59 6.28
C LEU A 58 5.50 -13.48 7.22
N MET A 59 5.85 -14.55 7.94
CA MET A 59 7.07 -14.56 8.74
C MET A 59 8.29 -14.69 7.83
N THR A 60 9.14 -13.67 7.81
CA THR A 60 10.41 -13.68 7.06
C THR A 60 11.58 -13.74 8.04
N PRO A 61 12.81 -14.09 7.60
CA PRO A 61 13.99 -14.05 8.47
C PRO A 61 14.25 -12.69 9.13
N ASN A 62 13.76 -11.60 8.51
CA ASN A 62 13.91 -10.23 9.01
C ASN A 62 12.71 -9.77 9.85
N GLY A 63 11.76 -10.66 10.17
CA GLY A 63 10.56 -10.38 10.94
C GLY A 63 9.25 -10.56 10.17
N PRO A 64 8.10 -10.28 10.81
CA PRO A 64 6.80 -10.38 10.18
C PRO A 64 6.64 -9.30 9.10
N LEU A 65 6.38 -9.72 7.87
CA LEU A 65 6.12 -8.86 6.73
C LEU A 65 4.60 -8.84 6.45
N PRO A 66 3.92 -7.70 6.64
CA PRO A 66 2.51 -7.58 6.29
C PRO A 66 2.36 -7.55 4.77
N ILE A 67 1.59 -8.49 4.24
CA ILE A 67 1.22 -8.58 2.83
C ILE A 67 -0.25 -8.19 2.70
N GLN A 68 -0.52 -7.31 1.75
CA GLN A 68 -1.87 -6.93 1.40
C GLN A 68 -2.06 -6.89 -0.11
N GLY A 69 -3.25 -7.27 -0.56
CA GLY A 69 -3.57 -7.31 -1.99
C GLY A 69 -5.05 -7.10 -2.24
N VAL A 70 -5.37 -6.40 -3.33
CA VAL A 70 -6.76 -6.20 -3.76
C VAL A 70 -7.23 -7.44 -4.50
N ILE A 71 -8.23 -8.12 -3.94
CA ILE A 71 -8.79 -9.33 -4.52
C ILE A 71 -9.89 -8.94 -5.51
N LYS A 72 -9.70 -9.32 -6.77
CA LYS A 72 -10.70 -9.13 -7.82
C LYS A 72 -11.85 -10.12 -7.64
N ALA A 73 -12.81 -9.80 -6.76
CA ALA A 73 -13.97 -10.65 -6.48
C ALA A 73 -15.25 -9.82 -6.40
N LYS A 74 -16.39 -10.45 -6.70
CA LYS A 74 -17.72 -9.85 -6.49
C LYS A 74 -18.35 -10.29 -5.17
N GLU A 75 -18.03 -11.51 -4.75
CA GLU A 75 -18.62 -12.17 -3.57
C GLU A 75 -17.54 -12.73 -2.66
N LEU A 76 -17.85 -12.88 -1.38
CA LEU A 76 -16.91 -13.40 -0.38
C LEU A 76 -16.36 -14.79 -0.76
N GLN A 77 -17.21 -15.68 -1.28
CA GLN A 77 -16.77 -17.01 -1.71
C GLN A 77 -15.71 -16.95 -2.82
N GLN A 78 -15.84 -16.00 -3.75
CA GLN A 78 -14.84 -15.78 -4.79
C GLN A 78 -13.57 -15.16 -4.20
N ALA A 79 -13.72 -14.24 -3.25
CA ALA A 79 -12.59 -13.61 -2.58
C ALA A 79 -11.74 -14.64 -1.82
N VAL A 80 -12.36 -15.56 -1.10
CA VAL A 80 -11.67 -16.65 -0.39
C VAL A 80 -10.94 -17.57 -1.37
N LYS A 81 -11.55 -17.92 -2.51
CA LYS A 81 -10.90 -18.78 -3.52
C LYS A 81 -9.69 -18.09 -4.18
N ARG A 82 -9.79 -16.79 -4.44
CA ARG A 82 -8.73 -15.99 -5.09
C ARG A 82 -7.69 -15.45 -4.10
N PHE A 83 -7.90 -15.65 -2.81
CA PHE A 83 -7.02 -15.13 -1.77
C PHE A 83 -5.57 -15.61 -1.94
N PRO A 84 -5.29 -16.93 -2.08
CA PRO A 84 -3.90 -17.41 -2.16
C PRO A 84 -3.16 -16.82 -3.37
N GLU A 85 -3.79 -16.89 -4.56
CA GLU A 85 -3.27 -16.32 -5.81
C GLU A 85 -2.98 -14.81 -5.67
N THR A 86 -3.90 -14.05 -5.06
CA THR A 86 -3.71 -12.61 -4.84
C THR A 86 -2.57 -12.32 -3.86
N MET A 87 -2.37 -13.15 -2.84
CA MET A 87 -1.27 -12.98 -1.88
C MET A 87 0.09 -13.32 -2.50
N GLU A 88 0.16 -14.37 -3.31
CA GLU A 88 1.37 -14.71 -4.07
C GLU A 88 1.78 -13.57 -5.02
N GLU A 89 0.82 -13.04 -5.80
CA GLU A 89 1.06 -11.87 -6.65
C GLU A 89 1.50 -10.64 -5.84
N ALA A 90 0.93 -10.43 -4.66
CA ALA A 90 1.30 -9.30 -3.79
C ALA A 90 2.73 -9.45 -3.26
N VAL A 91 3.14 -10.67 -2.88
CA VAL A 91 4.51 -10.95 -2.45
C VAL A 91 5.49 -10.71 -3.60
N GLU A 92 5.19 -11.20 -4.80
CA GLU A 92 6.04 -11.03 -5.98
C GLU A 92 6.24 -9.54 -6.30
N ARG A 93 5.16 -8.75 -6.34
CA ARG A 93 5.23 -7.30 -6.55
C ARG A 93 6.08 -6.59 -5.50
N LEU A 94 5.92 -6.96 -4.23
CA LEU A 94 6.71 -6.39 -3.15
C LEU A 94 8.20 -6.73 -3.29
N MET A 95 8.53 -7.95 -3.72
CA MET A 95 9.92 -8.36 -4.00
C MET A 95 10.50 -7.59 -5.18
N GLU A 96 9.75 -7.41 -6.26
CA GLU A 96 10.18 -6.61 -7.42
C GLU A 96 10.43 -5.15 -7.05
N GLU A 97 9.53 -4.53 -6.27
CA GLU A 97 9.69 -3.15 -5.80
C GLU A 97 10.90 -3.02 -4.87
N ALA A 98 11.10 -3.98 -3.97
CA ALA A 98 12.27 -4.02 -3.11
C ALA A 98 13.58 -4.14 -3.89
N GLN A 99 13.63 -4.94 -4.95
CA GLN A 99 14.81 -5.07 -5.80
C GLN A 99 15.08 -3.77 -6.56
N LYS A 100 14.06 -3.17 -7.19
CA LYS A 100 14.19 -1.88 -7.90
C LYS A 100 14.71 -0.77 -7.00
N MET A 101 14.27 -0.73 -5.74
CA MET A 101 14.76 0.26 -4.77
C MET A 101 16.25 0.07 -4.46
N LYS A 102 16.74 -1.17 -4.31
CA LYS A 102 18.17 -1.46 -4.11
C LYS A 102 18.99 -0.98 -5.30
N ASP A 103 18.57 -1.32 -6.51
CA ASP A 103 19.27 -0.94 -7.74
C ASP A 103 19.33 0.60 -7.91
N GLN A 104 18.24 1.31 -7.57
CA GLN A 104 18.21 2.77 -7.58
C GLN A 104 19.11 3.40 -6.50
N GLN A 105 19.20 2.80 -5.31
CA GLN A 105 20.08 3.27 -4.24
C GLN A 105 21.54 3.09 -4.64
N GLU A 106 21.92 1.92 -5.17
CA GLU A 106 23.27 1.66 -5.66
C GLU A 106 23.65 2.59 -6.82
N SER A 107 22.74 2.80 -7.77
CA SER A 107 22.94 3.73 -8.91
C SER A 107 23.14 5.19 -8.47
N LYS A 108 22.41 5.64 -7.44
CA LYS A 108 22.57 6.98 -6.86
C LYS A 108 23.92 7.13 -6.14
N ILE A 109 24.40 6.09 -5.45
CA ILE A 109 25.70 6.11 -4.77
C ILE A 109 26.84 6.20 -5.80
N ILE A 110 26.80 5.37 -6.86
CA ILE A 110 27.82 5.35 -7.91
C ILE A 110 27.88 6.69 -8.66
N THR A 111 26.72 7.31 -8.92
CA THR A 111 26.66 8.58 -9.64
C THR A 111 27.22 9.73 -8.80
N LYS A 112 26.90 9.79 -7.49
CA LYS A 112 27.50 10.80 -6.59
C LYS A 112 29.02 10.68 -6.50
N GLN A 113 29.56 9.46 -6.38
CA GLN A 113 31.02 9.24 -6.36
C GLN A 113 31.71 9.66 -7.67
N LYS A 114 31.01 9.60 -8.80
CA LYS A 114 31.53 10.04 -10.11
C LYS A 114 31.55 11.56 -10.28
N GLU A 115 30.76 12.31 -9.52
CA GLU A 115 30.79 13.78 -9.53
C GLU A 115 31.91 14.32 -8.63
N ASP A 116 32.14 13.71 -7.47
CA ASP A 116 33.22 14.10 -6.53
C ASP A 116 34.64 13.78 -7.06
N SER A 117 34.77 12.91 -8.06
CA SER A 117 36.06 12.51 -8.66
C SER A 117 36.53 13.41 -9.81
N ARG A 118 35.75 14.43 -10.21
CA ARG A 118 36.25 15.52 -11.08
C ARG A 118 37.07 16.53 -10.26
N ILE A 119 38.19 16.04 -9.75
CA ILE A 119 39.26 16.83 -9.13
C ILE A 119 39.75 17.86 -10.17
N ILE A 120 39.54 19.13 -9.84
CA ILE A 120 40.17 20.27 -10.50
C ILE A 120 41.67 20.16 -10.24
N ILE A 121 42.42 19.85 -11.28
CA ILE A 121 43.88 19.80 -11.26
C ILE A 121 44.37 21.26 -11.19
N PRO A 122 45.07 21.70 -10.13
CA PRO A 122 45.64 23.05 -10.10
C PRO A 122 46.91 23.04 -10.97
N GLY A 123 46.76 23.52 -12.20
CA GLY A 123 47.84 23.68 -13.15
C GLY A 123 48.46 25.08 -13.07
N ARG A 124 49.67 25.12 -12.50
CA ARG A 124 50.81 26.03 -12.74
C ARG A 124 50.60 27.55 -12.78
#